data_AF-A0A952PEJ4-F1
#
_entry.id   AF-A0A952PEJ4-F1
#
_cell.length_a   1.000
_cell.length_b   1.000
_cell.length_c   1.000
_cell.angle_alpha   90.00
_cell.angle_beta   90.00
_cell.angle_gamma   90.00
#
_symmetry.space_group_name_H-M   'P 1'
#
loop_
_entity.id
_entity.type
_entity.pdbx_description
1 polymer ?
#
loop_
_entity_poly.entity_id
_entity_poly.type
_entity_poly.pdbx_seq_one_letter_code
_entity_poly.pdbx_strand_id
1 'polypeptide(L)'
;MDFGRVLTRSWEIIWKNKVLWLFGILASCASGGGGGGGGFGGGSGWEADTTPGTLPPQFEQFGRGVEEFFTNGGWVLIVGLVCLIVLISVIAWAIGIFGKVGLIRAVLRAESDRPISFGTIVEDAKVEWMPALGLNLLLALIALGGTLAIVAIGLPLGILTLGIGLICLVCLAVPLAIAFNIYSELANVALVKDRQGVSAALSKAWETLRSQPGPVIMLAVILFIVGLVAGVVIALPLLVIFIPFFFTIFNDANTLGQSFLVAIGLFVLMLPLVLLLQGILTSYVQSAWTLGYLELDTPAAPQIVEPAPKPRRPRTPKAAA
;
A
#
# COMPACT_ATOMS: atom_id res chain seq x y z
N MET A 1 -17.90 16.44 1.79
CA MET A 1 -17.55 15.15 1.19
C MET A 1 -18.49 14.10 1.76
N ASP A 2 -19.10 13.31 0.89
CA ASP A 2 -20.00 12.23 1.28
C ASP A 2 -19.22 10.91 1.28
N PHE A 3 -18.66 10.56 2.44
CA PHE A 3 -17.84 9.36 2.58
C PHE A 3 -18.59 8.07 2.22
N GLY A 4 -19.87 7.97 2.57
CA GLY A 4 -20.69 6.80 2.28
C GLY A 4 -20.85 6.59 0.78
N ARG A 5 -21.12 7.68 0.05
CA ARG A 5 -21.18 7.66 -1.41
C ARG A 5 -19.83 7.28 -2.02
N VAL A 6 -18.71 7.89 -1.58
CA VAL A 6 -17.36 7.58 -2.10
C VAL A 6 -17.02 6.09 -1.95
N LEU A 7 -17.28 5.52 -0.77
CA LEU A 7 -16.95 4.12 -0.46
C LEU A 7 -17.88 3.12 -1.15
N THR A 8 -19.15 3.45 -1.29
CA THR A 8 -20.11 2.60 -2.02
C THR A 8 -19.83 2.65 -3.51
N ARG A 9 -19.54 3.84 -4.04
CA ARG A 9 -19.24 4.04 -5.45
C ARG A 9 -17.93 3.39 -5.86
N SER A 10 -16.89 3.47 -5.04
CA SER A 10 -15.62 2.77 -5.30
C SER A 10 -15.85 1.25 -5.38
N TRP A 11 -16.68 0.68 -4.50
CA TRP A 11 -17.07 -0.72 -4.55
C TRP A 11 -17.81 -1.08 -5.84
N GLU A 12 -18.83 -0.32 -6.23
CA GLU A 12 -19.57 -0.54 -7.47
C GLU A 12 -18.66 -0.56 -8.71
N ILE A 13 -17.72 0.39 -8.81
CA ILE A 13 -16.81 0.51 -9.97
C ILE A 13 -15.95 -0.74 -10.13
N ILE A 14 -15.42 -1.28 -9.02
CA ILE A 14 -14.55 -2.46 -9.00
C ILE A 14 -15.31 -3.71 -9.44
N TRP A 15 -16.54 -3.89 -8.96
CA TRP A 15 -17.35 -5.05 -9.31
C TRP A 15 -17.92 -4.97 -10.73
N LYS A 16 -18.28 -3.77 -11.20
CA LYS A 16 -18.73 -3.54 -12.57
C LYS A 16 -17.61 -3.80 -13.59
N ASN A 17 -16.35 -3.55 -13.22
CA ASN A 17 -15.21 -3.63 -14.13
C ASN A 17 -14.09 -4.51 -13.56
N LYS A 18 -14.17 -5.83 -13.78
CA LYS A 18 -13.18 -6.82 -13.30
C LYS A 18 -11.75 -6.58 -13.77
N VAL A 19 -11.57 -5.78 -14.82
CA VAL A 19 -10.26 -5.33 -15.31
C VAL A 19 -9.48 -4.57 -14.22
N LEU A 20 -10.15 -3.88 -13.29
CA LEU A 20 -9.49 -3.20 -12.17
C LEU A 20 -8.76 -4.17 -11.22
N TRP A 21 -9.16 -5.45 -11.13
CA TRP A 21 -8.48 -6.41 -10.28
C TRP A 21 -7.06 -6.68 -10.77
N LEU A 22 -6.89 -6.78 -12.10
CA LEU A 22 -5.57 -6.95 -12.71
C LEU A 22 -4.69 -5.71 -12.47
N PHE A 23 -5.23 -4.50 -12.67
CA PHE A 23 -4.49 -3.28 -12.37
C PHE A 23 -4.20 -3.12 -10.87
N GLY A 24 -5.06 -3.64 -10.00
CA GLY A 24 -4.84 -3.74 -8.56
C GLY A 24 -3.69 -4.67 -8.20
N ILE A 25 -3.60 -5.84 -8.83
CA ILE A 25 -2.45 -6.75 -8.66
C ILE A 25 -1.18 -6.06 -9.15
N LEU A 26 -1.21 -5.44 -10.33
CA LEU A 26 -0.06 -4.69 -10.85
C LEU A 26 0.35 -3.59 -9.86
N ALA A 27 -0.60 -2.77 -9.41
CA ALA A 27 -0.36 -1.71 -8.42
C ALA A 27 0.22 -2.24 -7.11
N SER A 28 -0.19 -3.44 -6.68
CA SER A 28 0.35 -4.08 -5.48
C SER A 28 1.85 -4.39 -5.59
N CYS A 29 2.37 -4.60 -6.81
CA CYS A 29 3.81 -4.77 -7.05
C CYS A 29 4.61 -3.49 -6.80
N ALA A 30 4.01 -2.30 -6.90
CA ALA A 30 4.67 -1.04 -6.54
C ALA A 30 4.59 -0.72 -5.04
N SER A 31 3.58 -1.22 -4.33
CA SER A 31 3.53 -1.18 -2.87
C SER A 31 4.38 -2.28 -2.20
N GLY A 32 4.83 -3.26 -2.98
CA GLY A 32 5.58 -4.44 -2.55
C GLY A 32 7.02 -4.13 -2.19
N GLY A 33 7.23 -3.58 -1.00
CA GLY A 33 8.56 -3.42 -0.40
C GLY A 33 8.57 -3.04 1.09
N GLY A 34 7.43 -2.63 1.65
CA GLY A 34 7.37 -2.19 3.05
C GLY A 34 6.00 -2.42 3.67
N GLY A 35 5.73 -3.63 4.12
CA GLY A 35 4.51 -3.91 4.89
C GLY A 35 4.31 -5.40 5.17
N GLY A 36 4.76 -5.86 6.35
CA GLY A 36 4.45 -7.21 6.83
C GLY A 36 5.56 -7.87 7.64
N GLY A 37 6.05 -7.20 8.68
CA GLY A 37 7.03 -7.76 9.62
C GLY A 37 6.98 -7.01 10.95
N GLY A 38 5.85 -7.08 11.64
CA GLY A 38 5.71 -6.62 13.02
C GLY A 38 6.50 -7.53 13.95
N GLY A 39 7.81 -7.31 14.02
CA GLY A 39 8.65 -7.87 15.08
C GLY A 39 8.45 -7.07 16.36
N PHE A 40 7.45 -7.41 17.15
CA PHE A 40 7.48 -7.11 18.58
C PHE A 40 8.58 -7.98 19.19
N GLY A 41 9.82 -7.48 19.17
CA GLY A 41 10.94 -8.03 19.92
C GLY A 41 10.76 -7.72 21.41
N GLY A 42 9.75 -8.32 22.04
CA GLY A 42 9.74 -8.50 23.48
C GLY A 42 10.81 -9.52 23.81
N GLY A 43 11.85 -9.10 24.52
CA GLY A 43 12.91 -9.98 25.00
C GLY A 43 12.35 -11.03 25.95
N SER A 44 11.96 -12.18 25.41
CA SER A 44 11.87 -13.42 26.16
C SER A 44 13.27 -14.02 26.20
N GLY A 45 13.94 -13.93 27.36
CA GLY A 45 15.20 -14.58 27.61
C GLY A 45 15.06 -16.09 27.39
N TRP A 46 15.48 -16.54 26.22
CA TRP A 46 15.85 -17.93 26.01
C TRP A 46 17.21 -18.10 26.65
N GLU A 47 17.21 -18.58 27.88
CA GLU A 47 18.41 -19.09 28.55
C GLU A 47 18.77 -20.42 27.88
N ALA A 48 19.34 -20.30 26.67
CA ALA A 48 20.06 -21.39 26.05
C ALA A 48 21.38 -21.50 26.83
N ASP A 49 21.51 -22.60 27.56
CA ASP A 49 22.72 -23.01 28.27
C ASP A 49 23.86 -23.16 27.26
N THR A 50 24.56 -22.06 26.98
CA THR A 50 25.65 -22.00 26.01
C THR A 50 26.90 -22.59 26.66
N THR A 51 26.93 -23.92 26.74
CA THR A 51 28.19 -24.64 26.89
C THR A 51 29.01 -24.35 25.62
N PRO A 52 30.19 -23.72 25.70
CA PRO A 52 30.99 -23.41 24.52
C PRO A 52 31.53 -24.71 23.93
N GLY A 53 31.08 -25.08 22.73
CA GLY A 53 31.80 -26.11 21.94
C GLY A 53 30.98 -27.14 21.17
N THR A 54 29.66 -27.09 21.10
CA THR A 54 28.91 -27.99 20.20
C THR A 54 27.77 -27.27 19.50
N LEU A 55 28.11 -26.55 18.41
CA LEU A 55 27.13 -26.33 17.34
C LEU A 55 26.66 -27.72 16.84
N PRO A 56 25.37 -27.90 16.50
CA PRO A 56 24.93 -29.15 15.89
C PRO A 56 25.81 -29.45 14.66
N PRO A 57 26.22 -30.71 14.43
CA PRO A 57 27.17 -31.05 13.37
C PRO A 57 26.72 -30.60 11.97
N GLN A 58 25.41 -30.39 11.75
CA GLN A 58 24.90 -29.81 10.49
C GLN A 58 25.25 -28.33 10.32
N PHE A 59 25.30 -27.55 11.41
CA PHE A 59 25.66 -26.13 11.38
C PHE A 59 27.15 -25.91 11.15
N GLU A 60 28.02 -26.78 11.70
CA GLU A 60 29.46 -26.72 11.38
C GLU A 60 29.76 -27.08 9.92
N GLN A 61 29.07 -28.10 9.38
CA GLN A 61 29.22 -28.50 7.98
C GLN A 61 28.68 -27.43 7.02
N PHE A 62 27.53 -26.83 7.35
CA PHE A 62 26.99 -25.69 6.60
C PHE A 62 27.93 -24.47 6.69
N GLY A 63 28.46 -24.17 7.87
CA GLY A 63 29.41 -23.06 8.09
C GLY A 63 30.66 -23.20 7.23
N ARG A 64 31.28 -24.38 7.19
CA ARG A 64 32.43 -24.64 6.31
C ARG A 64 32.06 -24.58 4.82
N GLY A 65 30.89 -25.09 4.43
CA GLY A 65 30.41 -25.01 3.04
C GLY A 65 30.14 -23.57 2.58
N VAL A 66 29.62 -22.73 3.47
CA VAL A 66 29.44 -21.29 3.24
C VAL A 66 30.81 -20.59 3.14
N GLU A 67 31.74 -20.89 4.05
CA GLU A 67 33.09 -20.32 4.04
C GLU A 67 33.86 -20.70 2.76
N GLU A 68 33.83 -21.97 2.35
CA GLU A 68 34.37 -22.41 1.06
C GLU A 68 33.66 -21.76 -0.13
N PHE A 69 32.33 -21.59 -0.09
CA PHE A 69 31.59 -20.92 -1.16
C PHE A 69 32.01 -19.46 -1.32
N PHE A 70 32.17 -18.71 -0.23
CA PHE A 70 32.64 -17.33 -0.27
C PHE A 70 34.12 -17.24 -0.68
N THR A 71 34.96 -18.17 -0.22
CA THR A 71 36.41 -18.21 -0.51
C THR A 71 36.71 -18.61 -1.96
N ASN A 72 35.89 -19.51 -2.55
CA ASN A 72 36.00 -19.99 -3.93
C ASN A 72 35.35 -19.06 -4.97
N GLY A 73 35.03 -17.81 -4.61
CA GLY A 73 34.49 -16.82 -5.55
C GLY A 73 32.97 -16.83 -5.71
N GLY A 74 32.22 -17.54 -4.86
CA GLY A 74 30.75 -17.53 -4.84
C GLY A 74 30.14 -16.16 -4.54
N TRP A 75 30.95 -15.20 -4.04
CA TRP A 75 30.56 -13.79 -3.94
C TRP A 75 30.17 -13.19 -5.29
N VAL A 76 30.75 -13.63 -6.41
CA VAL A 76 30.38 -13.16 -7.76
C VAL A 76 28.96 -13.59 -8.12
N LEU A 77 28.57 -14.83 -7.76
CA LEU A 77 27.22 -15.33 -7.96
C LEU A 77 26.22 -14.61 -7.06
N ILE A 78 26.58 -14.30 -5.81
CA ILE A 78 25.75 -13.52 -4.89
C ILE A 78 25.56 -12.10 -5.43
N VAL A 79 26.62 -11.41 -5.85
CA VAL A 79 26.53 -10.06 -6.42
C VAL A 79 25.67 -10.09 -7.69
N GLY A 80 25.85 -11.08 -8.56
CA GLY A 80 25.00 -11.27 -9.75
C GLY A 80 23.53 -11.49 -9.40
N LEU A 81 23.25 -12.34 -8.41
CA LEU A 81 21.89 -12.61 -7.93
C LEU A 81 21.26 -11.38 -7.27
N VAL A 82 22.01 -10.64 -6.46
CA VAL A 82 21.55 -9.39 -5.84
C VAL A 82 21.23 -8.35 -6.90
N CYS A 83 22.11 -8.16 -7.89
CA CYS A 83 21.86 -7.28 -9.02
C CYS A 83 20.59 -7.68 -9.80
N LEU A 84 20.38 -8.99 -10.02
CA LEU A 84 19.18 -9.50 -10.68
C LEU A 84 17.92 -9.22 -9.85
N ILE A 85 17.96 -9.45 -8.54
CA ILE A 85 16.83 -9.20 -7.63
C ILE A 85 16.50 -7.70 -7.58
N VAL A 86 17.52 -6.84 -7.50
CA VAL A 86 17.35 -5.39 -7.54
C VAL A 86 16.73 -4.96 -8.86
N LEU A 87 17.21 -5.49 -9.99
CA LEU A 87 16.65 -5.21 -11.31
C LEU A 87 15.17 -5.62 -11.38
N ILE A 88 14.82 -6.83 -10.94
CA ILE A 88 13.43 -7.32 -10.90
C ILE A 88 12.58 -6.43 -10.00
N SER A 89 13.10 -5.98 -8.87
CA SER A 89 12.40 -5.11 -7.92
C SER A 89 12.08 -3.75 -8.53
N VAL A 90 13.05 -3.14 -9.24
CA VAL A 90 12.87 -1.87 -9.95
C VAL A 90 11.84 -2.02 -11.07
N ILE A 91 11.88 -3.13 -11.82
CA ILE A 91 10.90 -3.42 -12.88
C ILE A 91 9.50 -3.60 -12.28
N ALA A 92 9.36 -4.39 -11.22
CA ALA A 92 8.09 -4.62 -10.53
C ALA A 92 7.49 -3.31 -9.97
N TRP A 93 8.35 -2.45 -9.42
CA TRP A 93 7.95 -1.12 -8.95
C TRP A 93 7.46 -0.24 -10.10
N ALA A 94 8.18 -0.20 -11.22
CA ALA A 94 7.77 0.57 -12.40
C ALA A 94 6.44 0.07 -13.00
N ILE A 95 6.24 -1.25 -13.03
CA ILE A 95 4.99 -1.89 -13.47
C ILE A 95 3.84 -1.57 -12.50
N GLY A 96 4.09 -1.51 -11.20
CA GLY A 96 3.03 -1.16 -10.27
C GLY A 96 2.63 0.31 -10.31
N ILE A 97 3.53 1.22 -10.67
CA ILE A 97 3.16 2.61 -10.97
C ILE A 97 2.22 2.64 -12.19
N PHE A 98 2.51 1.83 -13.22
CA PHE A 98 1.61 1.67 -14.35
C PHE A 98 0.23 1.15 -13.91
N GLY A 99 0.19 0.16 -13.02
CA GLY A 99 -1.03 -0.34 -12.38
C GLY A 99 -1.85 0.77 -11.72
N LYS A 100 -1.20 1.60 -10.93
CA LYS A 100 -1.80 2.73 -10.20
C LYS A 100 -2.38 3.79 -11.15
N VAL A 101 -1.61 4.21 -12.15
CA VAL A 101 -2.09 5.17 -13.17
C VAL A 101 -3.29 4.61 -13.92
N GLY A 102 -3.24 3.32 -14.28
CA GLY A 102 -4.35 2.62 -14.93
C GLY A 102 -5.62 2.59 -14.08
N LEU A 103 -5.50 2.36 -12.76
CA LEU A 103 -6.62 2.40 -11.82
C LEU A 103 -7.24 3.79 -11.73
N ILE A 104 -6.43 4.83 -11.56
CA ILE A 104 -6.92 6.22 -11.49
C ILE A 104 -7.66 6.57 -12.78
N ARG A 105 -7.09 6.25 -13.95
CA ARG A 105 -7.73 6.46 -15.27
C ARG A 105 -9.04 5.69 -15.41
N ALA A 106 -9.08 4.44 -14.96
CA ALA A 106 -10.28 3.61 -15.01
C ALA A 106 -11.41 4.23 -14.18
N VAL A 107 -11.11 4.75 -13.00
CA VAL A 107 -12.08 5.42 -12.11
C VAL A 107 -12.58 6.73 -12.74
N LEU A 108 -11.69 7.56 -13.29
CA LEU A 108 -12.06 8.79 -13.99
C LEU A 108 -12.98 8.53 -15.20
N ARG A 109 -12.74 7.44 -15.93
CA ARG A 109 -13.59 7.01 -17.05
C ARG A 109 -14.94 6.45 -16.57
N ALA A 110 -14.96 5.72 -15.46
CA ALA A 110 -16.17 5.21 -14.83
C ALA A 110 -17.11 6.34 -14.39
N GLU A 111 -16.55 7.44 -13.89
CA GLU A 111 -17.32 8.64 -13.50
C GLU A 111 -17.82 9.44 -14.71
N SER A 112 -17.13 9.37 -15.84
CA SER A 112 -17.54 10.02 -17.08
C SER A 112 -18.49 9.16 -17.94
N ASP A 113 -18.99 8.04 -17.41
CA ASP A 113 -19.82 7.03 -18.09
C ASP A 113 -19.25 6.55 -19.44
N ARG A 114 -17.91 6.59 -19.58
CA ARG A 114 -17.22 6.11 -20.78
C ARG A 114 -17.00 4.60 -20.71
N PRO A 115 -17.05 3.87 -21.83
CA PRO A 115 -16.78 2.44 -21.83
C PRO A 115 -15.35 2.16 -21.35
N ILE A 116 -15.23 1.19 -20.45
CA ILE A 116 -13.98 0.76 -19.86
C ILE A 116 -13.52 -0.49 -20.60
N SER A 117 -12.50 -0.35 -21.45
CA SER A 117 -11.84 -1.49 -22.09
C SER A 117 -10.35 -1.49 -21.73
N PHE A 118 -9.77 -2.68 -21.59
CA PHE A 118 -8.36 -2.83 -21.19
C PHE A 118 -7.42 -2.08 -22.13
N GLY A 119 -7.59 -2.21 -23.45
CA GLY A 119 -6.75 -1.53 -24.44
C GLY A 119 -6.79 -0.01 -24.31
N THR A 120 -7.97 0.56 -24.10
CA THR A 120 -8.10 2.03 -24.00
C THR A 120 -7.55 2.59 -22.68
N ILE A 121 -7.60 1.83 -21.58
CA ILE A 121 -6.94 2.21 -20.32
C ILE A 121 -5.42 2.16 -20.48
N VAL A 122 -4.90 1.13 -21.14
CA VAL A 122 -3.46 0.97 -21.38
C VAL A 122 -2.91 2.08 -22.28
N GLU A 123 -3.64 2.47 -23.32
CA GLU A 123 -3.25 3.58 -24.20
C GLU A 123 -3.18 4.91 -23.46
N ASP A 124 -4.19 5.24 -22.66
CA ASP A 124 -4.17 6.43 -21.81
C ASP A 124 -3.00 6.35 -20.82
N ALA A 125 -2.93 5.25 -20.05
CA ALA A 125 -1.96 5.09 -18.97
C ALA A 125 -0.51 5.19 -19.46
N LYS A 126 -0.20 4.75 -20.68
CA LYS A 126 1.16 4.89 -21.26
C LYS A 126 1.61 6.35 -21.35
N VAL A 127 0.70 7.27 -21.69
CA VAL A 127 1.02 8.70 -21.85
C VAL A 127 1.37 9.31 -20.49
N GLU A 128 0.64 8.96 -19.44
CA GLU A 128 0.87 9.51 -18.09
C GLU A 128 1.82 8.67 -17.22
N TRP A 129 2.23 7.50 -17.68
CA TRP A 129 3.14 6.62 -16.95
C TRP A 129 4.51 7.26 -16.76
N MET A 130 5.06 7.95 -17.75
CA MET A 130 6.40 8.55 -17.65
C MET A 130 6.45 9.71 -16.62
N PRO A 131 5.51 10.67 -16.64
CA PRO A 131 5.41 11.67 -15.57
C PRO A 131 5.13 11.05 -14.19
N ALA A 132 4.28 10.01 -14.13
CA ALA A 132 3.99 9.32 -12.87
C ALA A 132 5.22 8.57 -12.33
N LEU A 133 6.03 7.97 -13.19
CA LEU A 133 7.28 7.34 -12.80
C LEU A 133 8.26 8.37 -12.26
N GLY A 134 8.41 9.52 -12.93
CA GLY A 134 9.23 10.63 -12.43
C GLY A 134 8.76 11.16 -11.07
N LEU A 135 7.45 11.34 -10.89
CA LEU A 135 6.84 11.74 -9.62
C LEU A 135 7.14 10.72 -8.51
N ASN A 136 6.86 9.44 -8.75
CA ASN A 136 7.06 8.39 -7.74
C ASN A 136 8.55 8.14 -7.47
N LEU A 137 9.43 8.33 -8.45
CA LEU A 137 10.89 8.28 -8.26
C LEU A 137 11.37 9.41 -7.37
N LEU A 138 10.91 10.65 -7.62
CA LEU A 138 11.22 11.79 -6.79
C LEU A 138 10.72 11.59 -5.35
N LEU A 139 9.48 11.12 -5.19
CA LEU A 139 8.91 10.80 -3.88
C LEU A 139 9.68 9.65 -3.20
N ALA A 140 10.09 8.62 -3.92
CA ALA A 140 10.90 7.54 -3.38
C ALA A 140 12.28 8.04 -2.90
N LEU A 141 12.93 8.93 -3.65
CA LEU A 141 14.19 9.55 -3.23
C LEU A 141 14.02 10.44 -1.99
N ILE A 142 12.93 11.20 -1.91
CA ILE A 142 12.60 12.01 -0.72
C ILE A 142 12.35 11.10 0.49
N ALA A 143 11.58 10.02 0.32
CA ALA A 143 11.29 9.06 1.37
C ALA A 143 12.56 8.32 1.84
N LEU A 144 13.42 7.92 0.91
CA LEU A 144 14.70 7.28 1.20
C LEU A 144 15.63 8.24 1.96
N GLY A 145 15.77 9.47 1.49
CA GLY A 145 16.56 10.50 2.18
C GLY A 145 16.04 10.81 3.57
N GLY A 146 14.72 10.95 3.74
CA GLY A 146 14.06 11.15 5.03
C GLY A 146 14.26 9.96 5.98
N THR A 147 14.14 8.73 5.47
CA THR A 147 14.38 7.50 6.24
C THR A 147 15.84 7.39 6.67
N LEU A 148 16.79 7.65 5.78
CA LEU A 148 18.22 7.66 6.11
C LEU A 148 18.55 8.73 7.14
N ALA A 149 17.96 9.92 7.06
CA ALA A 149 18.14 10.98 8.05
C ALA A 149 17.57 10.55 9.43
N ILE A 150 16.37 9.95 9.45
CA ILE A 150 15.76 9.39 10.66
C ILE A 150 16.65 8.32 11.28
N VAL A 151 17.20 7.40 10.48
CA VAL A 151 18.11 6.35 10.99
C VAL A 151 19.42 6.96 11.49
N ALA A 152 20.02 7.88 10.73
CA ALA A 152 21.28 8.52 11.09
C ALA A 152 21.19 9.34 12.39
N ILE A 153 20.04 9.95 12.67
CA ILE A 153 19.78 10.72 13.90
C ILE A 153 19.27 9.79 15.02
N GLY A 154 18.42 8.82 14.68
CA GLY A 154 17.77 7.92 15.63
C GLY A 154 18.70 6.90 16.25
N LEU A 155 19.63 6.33 15.47
CA LEU A 155 20.60 5.35 15.97
C LEU A 155 21.48 5.92 17.11
N PRO A 156 22.16 7.08 16.96
CA PRO A 156 22.97 7.63 18.04
C PRO A 156 22.14 8.09 19.23
N LEU A 157 20.95 8.67 19.00
CA LEU A 157 20.04 9.05 20.09
C LEU A 157 19.54 7.83 20.86
N GLY A 158 19.23 6.73 20.17
CA GLY A 158 18.82 5.48 20.79
C GLY A 158 19.90 4.88 21.69
N ILE A 159 21.15 4.88 21.21
CA ILE A 159 22.31 4.42 21.98
C ILE A 159 22.56 5.32 23.20
N LEU A 160 22.45 6.64 23.04
CA LEU A 160 22.72 7.61 24.11
C LEU A 160 21.63 7.66 25.18
N THR A 161 20.38 7.33 24.83
CA THR A 161 19.20 7.48 25.72
C THR A 161 18.58 6.16 26.16
N LEU A 162 19.30 5.04 26.03
CA LEU A 162 18.79 3.68 26.36
C LEU A 162 17.43 3.37 25.70
N GLY A 163 17.22 3.86 24.47
CA GLY A 163 16.03 3.59 23.67
C GLY A 163 14.84 4.56 23.86
N ILE A 164 14.87 5.48 24.82
CA ILE A 164 13.78 6.46 25.02
C ILE A 164 13.69 7.43 23.84
N GLY A 165 14.83 7.86 23.29
CA GLY A 165 14.90 8.71 22.10
C GLY A 165 14.32 8.07 20.85
N LEU A 166 14.34 6.73 20.76
CA LEU A 166 13.73 6.01 19.63
C LEU A 166 12.21 6.02 19.70
N ILE A 167 11.62 5.93 20.90
CA ILE A 167 10.15 5.97 21.07
C ILE A 167 9.59 7.30 20.59
N CYS A 168 10.19 8.42 21.00
CA CYS A 168 9.78 9.76 20.54
C CYS A 168 9.92 9.92 19.01
N LEU A 169 10.98 9.37 18.43
CA LEU A 169 11.21 9.44 16.99
C LEU A 169 10.17 8.62 16.24
N VAL A 170 9.85 7.41 16.70
CA VAL A 170 8.78 6.57 16.12
C VAL A 170 7.41 7.26 16.21
N CYS A 171 7.08 7.88 17.36
CA CYS A 171 5.83 8.63 17.53
C CYS A 171 5.70 9.81 16.54
N LEU A 172 6.80 10.42 16.11
CA LEU A 172 6.82 11.47 15.10
C LEU A 172 6.85 10.90 13.66
N ALA A 173 7.60 9.82 13.46
CA ALA A 173 7.79 9.20 12.15
C ALA A 173 6.51 8.56 11.62
N VAL A 174 5.69 7.97 12.48
CA VAL A 174 4.43 7.32 12.06
C VAL A 174 3.44 8.32 11.46
N PRO A 175 3.06 9.43 12.13
CA PRO A 175 2.22 10.46 11.52
C PRO A 175 2.82 11.07 10.25
N LEU A 176 4.14 11.25 10.22
CA LEU A 176 4.84 11.82 9.07
C LEU A 176 4.81 10.86 7.86
N ALA A 177 4.98 9.56 8.09
CA ALA A 177 4.85 8.53 7.06
C ALA A 177 3.41 8.44 6.52
N ILE A 178 2.40 8.54 7.40
CA ILE A 178 0.99 8.58 6.99
C ILE A 178 0.72 9.83 6.15
N ALA A 179 1.15 11.01 6.60
CA ALA A 179 0.98 12.26 5.87
C ALA A 179 1.68 12.22 4.51
N PHE A 180 2.90 11.65 4.45
CA PHE A 180 3.63 11.47 3.21
C PHE A 180 2.90 10.51 2.24
N ASN A 181 2.32 9.42 2.76
CA ASN A 181 1.55 8.49 1.96
C ASN A 181 0.30 9.17 1.36
N ILE A 182 -0.49 9.87 2.19
CA ILE A 182 -1.66 10.63 1.73
C ILE A 182 -1.25 11.67 0.66
N TYR A 183 -0.16 12.41 0.93
CA TYR A 183 0.37 13.38 -0.02
C TYR A 183 0.75 12.75 -1.37
N SER A 184 1.43 11.60 -1.34
CA SER A 184 1.79 10.85 -2.54
C SER A 184 0.57 10.38 -3.34
N GLU A 185 -0.49 9.98 -2.65
CA GLU A 185 -1.73 9.52 -3.28
C GLU A 185 -2.46 10.67 -3.99
N LEU A 186 -2.64 11.79 -3.29
CA LEU A 186 -3.25 13.00 -3.86
C LEU A 186 -2.45 13.54 -5.05
N ALA A 187 -1.11 13.53 -4.96
CA ALA A 187 -0.23 13.96 -6.05
C ALA A 187 -0.38 13.08 -7.30
N ASN A 188 -0.49 11.76 -7.12
CA ASN A 188 -0.71 10.83 -8.22
C ASN A 188 -2.08 11.07 -8.89
N VAL A 189 -3.15 11.27 -8.11
CA VAL A 189 -4.48 11.55 -8.68
C VAL A 189 -4.50 12.90 -9.41
N ALA A 190 -3.91 13.95 -8.82
CA ALA A 190 -3.80 15.27 -9.43
C ALA A 190 -3.04 15.24 -10.76
N LEU A 191 -1.89 14.54 -10.80
CA LEU A 191 -1.07 14.38 -12.00
C LEU A 191 -1.86 13.72 -13.14
N VAL A 192 -2.56 12.62 -12.85
CA VAL A 192 -3.29 11.84 -13.86
C VAL A 192 -4.56 12.55 -14.34
N LYS A 193 -5.30 13.18 -13.40
CA LYS A 193 -6.54 13.91 -13.68
C LYS A 193 -6.27 15.15 -14.55
N ASP A 194 -5.34 16.00 -14.12
CA ASP A 194 -5.16 17.32 -14.71
C ASP A 194 -4.11 17.32 -15.85
N ARG A 195 -3.43 16.19 -16.10
CA ARG A 195 -2.32 16.04 -17.07
C ARG A 195 -1.23 17.11 -16.91
N GLN A 196 -1.01 17.57 -15.69
CA GLN A 196 -0.03 18.61 -15.38
C GLN A 196 1.35 18.03 -15.12
N GLY A 197 2.38 18.88 -15.19
CA GLY A 197 3.74 18.52 -14.81
C GLY A 197 3.86 18.11 -13.34
N VAL A 198 4.91 17.33 -13.03
CA VAL A 198 5.17 16.76 -11.70
C VAL A 198 5.12 17.79 -10.58
N SER A 199 5.69 18.99 -10.80
CA SER A 199 5.72 20.06 -9.80
C SER A 199 4.35 20.66 -9.50
N ALA A 200 3.51 20.85 -10.53
CA ALA A 200 2.17 21.39 -10.37
C ALA A 200 1.22 20.41 -9.66
N ALA A 201 1.37 19.11 -9.95
CA ALA A 201 0.65 18.07 -9.23
C ALA A 201 1.02 18.02 -7.74
N LEU A 202 2.30 18.15 -7.42
CA LEU A 202 2.81 18.21 -6.04
C LEU A 202 2.32 19.45 -5.28
N SER A 203 2.29 20.62 -5.93
CA SER A 203 1.77 21.84 -5.30
C SER A 203 0.26 21.76 -5.06
N LYS A 204 -0.49 21.23 -6.03
CA LYS A 204 -1.95 21.09 -5.90
C LYS A 204 -2.33 20.08 -4.81
N ALA A 205 -1.62 18.95 -4.72
CA ALA A 205 -1.81 17.98 -3.64
C ALA A 205 -1.53 18.59 -2.26
N TRP A 206 -0.50 19.44 -2.17
CA TRP A 206 -0.14 20.14 -0.94
C TRP A 206 -1.17 21.19 -0.52
N GLU A 207 -1.66 21.97 -1.49
CA GLU A 207 -2.73 22.94 -1.27
C GLU A 207 -4.02 22.27 -0.83
N THR A 208 -4.38 21.14 -1.44
CA THR A 208 -5.54 20.32 -1.05
C THR A 208 -5.42 19.83 0.39
N LEU A 209 -4.25 19.30 0.77
CA LEU A 209 -4.00 18.79 2.12
C LEU A 209 -4.09 19.90 3.19
N ARG A 210 -3.59 21.11 2.89
CA ARG A 210 -3.67 22.26 3.82
C ARG A 210 -5.03 22.92 3.88
N SER A 211 -5.73 23.02 2.75
CA SER A 211 -7.02 23.71 2.66
C SER A 211 -8.15 22.89 3.28
N GLN A 212 -8.11 21.56 3.18
CA GLN A 212 -9.18 20.68 3.63
C GLN A 212 -8.64 19.44 4.38
N PRO A 213 -7.94 19.62 5.53
CA PRO A 213 -7.35 18.50 6.24
C PRO A 213 -8.40 17.56 6.85
N GLY A 214 -9.54 18.10 7.31
CA GLY A 214 -10.59 17.32 7.97
C GLY A 214 -11.13 16.19 7.08
N PRO A 215 -11.67 16.50 5.88
CA PRO A 215 -12.15 15.47 4.96
C PRO A 215 -11.07 14.47 4.51
N VAL A 216 -9.86 14.96 4.23
CA VAL A 216 -8.73 14.11 3.80
C VAL A 216 -8.32 13.12 4.89
N ILE A 217 -8.21 13.59 6.14
CA ILE A 217 -7.84 12.76 7.28
C ILE A 217 -8.95 11.76 7.59
N MET A 218 -10.23 12.15 7.53
CA MET A 218 -11.34 11.20 7.71
C MET A 218 -11.30 10.08 6.67
N LEU A 219 -11.09 10.41 5.39
CA LEU A 219 -10.95 9.41 4.33
C LEU A 219 -9.76 8.48 4.61
N ALA A 220 -8.61 9.04 4.99
CA ALA A 220 -7.42 8.27 5.34
C ALA A 220 -7.69 7.27 6.47
N VAL A 221 -8.35 7.72 7.55
CA VAL A 221 -8.68 6.88 8.70
C VAL A 221 -9.65 5.77 8.31
N ILE A 222 -10.69 6.07 7.54
CA ILE A 222 -11.64 5.05 7.08
C ILE A 222 -10.94 4.01 6.21
N LEU A 223 -10.12 4.44 5.24
CA LEU A 223 -9.39 3.52 4.37
C LEU A 223 -8.31 2.74 5.12
N PHE A 224 -7.70 3.31 6.15
CA PHE A 224 -6.81 2.61 7.05
C PHE A 224 -7.52 1.49 7.80
N ILE A 225 -8.70 1.76 8.38
CA ILE A 225 -9.52 0.75 9.07
C ILE A 225 -9.94 -0.35 8.08
N VAL A 226 -10.41 0.01 6.89
CA VAL A 226 -10.77 -0.98 5.85
C VAL A 226 -9.56 -1.83 5.47
N GLY A 227 -8.39 -1.22 5.26
CA GLY A 227 -7.14 -1.91 4.98
C GLY A 227 -6.72 -2.85 6.11
N LEU A 228 -6.86 -2.44 7.37
CA LEU A 228 -6.55 -3.26 8.54
C LEU A 228 -7.50 -4.46 8.62
N VAL A 229 -8.80 -4.24 8.54
CA VAL A 229 -9.81 -5.32 8.61
C VAL A 229 -9.61 -6.30 7.47
N ALA A 230 -9.46 -5.81 6.24
CA ALA A 230 -9.20 -6.66 5.08
C ALA A 230 -7.86 -7.41 5.21
N GLY A 231 -6.82 -6.76 5.72
CA GLY A 231 -5.52 -7.37 5.98
C GLY A 231 -5.61 -8.52 6.98
N VAL A 232 -6.34 -8.34 8.09
CA VAL A 232 -6.59 -9.41 9.08
C VAL A 232 -7.38 -10.55 8.45
N VAL A 233 -8.42 -10.25 7.67
CA VAL A 233 -9.22 -11.27 6.97
C VAL A 233 -8.38 -12.07 5.98
N ILE A 234 -7.48 -11.42 5.22
CA ILE A 234 -6.55 -12.08 4.29
C ILE A 234 -5.48 -12.89 5.05
N ALA A 235 -5.04 -12.41 6.20
CA ALA A 235 -4.01 -13.06 7.03
C ALA A 235 -4.55 -14.27 7.82
N LEU A 236 -5.86 -14.33 8.12
CA LEU A 236 -6.45 -15.40 8.92
C LEU A 236 -6.26 -16.79 8.28
N PRO A 237 -6.57 -17.01 6.98
CA PRO A 237 -6.26 -18.27 6.31
C PRO A 237 -4.76 -18.62 6.36
N LEU A 238 -3.88 -17.63 6.18
CA LEU A 238 -2.43 -17.83 6.27
C LEU A 238 -2.00 -18.31 7.65
N LEU A 239 -2.57 -17.76 8.72
CA LEU A 239 -2.24 -18.16 10.09
C LEU A 239 -2.62 -19.63 10.36
N VAL A 240 -3.74 -20.10 9.83
CA VAL A 240 -4.18 -21.50 9.96
C VAL A 240 -3.17 -22.48 9.34
N ILE A 241 -2.49 -22.09 8.26
CA ILE A 241 -1.47 -22.90 7.59
C ILE A 241 -0.24 -23.11 8.47
N PHE A 242 0.11 -22.13 9.30
CA PHE A 242 1.27 -22.21 10.17
C PHE A 242 0.99 -23.01 11.46
N ILE A 243 -0.26 -23.36 11.78
CA ILE A 243 -0.60 -24.17 12.96
C ILE A 243 0.18 -25.49 13.01
N PRO A 244 0.20 -26.35 11.97
CA PRO A 244 0.98 -27.59 11.98
C PRO A 244 2.49 -27.33 12.11
N PHE A 245 2.99 -26.26 11.49
CA PHE A 245 4.39 -25.86 11.62
C PHE A 245 4.75 -25.53 13.08
N PHE A 246 3.97 -24.66 13.74
CA PHE A 246 4.15 -24.34 15.16
C PHE A 246 3.99 -25.56 16.06
N PHE A 247 2.99 -26.41 15.80
CA PHE A 247 2.79 -27.64 16.56
C PHE A 247 4.02 -28.55 16.54
N THR A 248 4.70 -28.66 15.39
CA THR A 248 5.92 -29.49 15.29
C THR A 248 7.15 -28.89 15.97
N ILE A 249 7.27 -27.56 16.05
CA ILE A 249 8.35 -26.88 16.79
C ILE A 249 8.32 -27.24 18.27
N PHE A 250 7.13 -27.33 18.87
CA PHE A 250 6.99 -27.56 20.32
C PHE A 250 6.98 -29.04 20.72
N ASN A 251 6.76 -29.97 19.78
CA ASN A 251 6.57 -31.39 20.10
C ASN A 251 7.69 -32.29 19.59
N ASP A 252 8.21 -32.10 18.37
CA ASP A 252 9.18 -33.04 17.79
C ASP A 252 10.06 -32.39 16.72
N ALA A 253 11.28 -32.02 17.11
CA ALA A 253 12.24 -31.33 16.26
C ALA A 253 12.69 -32.16 15.03
N ASN A 254 12.53 -33.48 15.07
CA ASN A 254 12.94 -34.37 13.98
C ASN A 254 12.03 -34.29 12.75
N THR A 255 10.82 -33.73 12.90
CA THR A 255 9.81 -33.61 11.82
C THR A 255 9.76 -32.21 11.17
N LEU A 256 10.57 -31.27 11.66
CA LEU A 256 10.57 -29.87 11.21
C LEU A 256 10.74 -29.72 9.70
N GLY A 257 11.60 -30.53 9.08
CA GLY A 257 11.84 -30.49 7.64
C GLY A 257 10.59 -30.86 6.83
N GLN A 258 9.81 -31.85 7.28
CA GLN A 258 8.60 -32.29 6.59
C GLN A 258 7.45 -31.29 6.78
N SER A 259 7.29 -30.75 7.98
CA SER A 259 6.28 -29.71 8.28
C SER A 259 6.54 -28.42 7.50
N PHE A 260 7.80 -28.04 7.33
CA PHE A 260 8.18 -26.87 6.54
C PHE A 260 7.84 -27.04 5.05
N LEU A 261 8.09 -28.22 4.49
CA LEU A 261 7.73 -28.52 3.09
C LEU A 261 6.21 -28.48 2.85
N VAL A 262 5.42 -29.02 3.79
CA VAL A 262 3.95 -28.97 3.72
C VAL A 262 3.46 -27.52 3.84
N ALA A 263 4.03 -26.73 4.75
CA ALA A 263 3.68 -25.31 4.91
C ALA A 263 3.99 -24.49 3.66
N ILE A 264 5.15 -24.69 3.03
CA ILE A 264 5.52 -24.05 1.76
C ILE A 264 4.55 -24.48 0.65
N GLY A 265 4.27 -25.77 0.52
CA GLY A 265 3.35 -26.28 -0.49
C GLY A 265 1.96 -25.65 -0.40
N LEU A 266 1.42 -25.52 0.81
CA LEU A 266 0.14 -24.87 1.03
C LEU A 266 0.20 -23.36 0.80
N PHE A 267 1.30 -22.70 1.17
CA PHE A 267 1.51 -21.28 0.90
C PHE A 267 1.51 -20.97 -0.60
N VAL A 268 2.23 -21.76 -1.39
CA VAL A 268 2.27 -21.62 -2.86
C VAL A 268 0.89 -21.82 -3.47
N LEU A 269 0.09 -22.75 -2.94
CA LEU A 269 -1.29 -22.98 -3.38
C LEU A 269 -2.21 -21.77 -3.08
N MET A 270 -2.01 -21.10 -1.94
CA MET A 270 -2.78 -19.92 -1.53
C MET A 270 -2.30 -18.61 -2.15
N LEU A 271 -1.06 -18.56 -2.65
CA LEU A 271 -0.43 -17.36 -3.22
C LEU A 271 -1.31 -16.66 -4.28
N PRO A 272 -1.91 -17.36 -5.26
CA PRO A 272 -2.77 -16.71 -6.26
C PRO A 272 -4.01 -16.05 -5.65
N LEU A 273 -4.60 -16.68 -4.61
CA LEU A 273 -5.75 -16.15 -3.91
C LEU A 273 -5.37 -14.90 -3.09
N VAL A 274 -4.25 -14.95 -2.39
CA VAL A 274 -3.75 -13.81 -1.60
C VAL A 274 -3.42 -12.63 -2.52
N LEU A 275 -2.75 -12.85 -3.65
CA LEU A 275 -2.49 -11.80 -4.64
C LEU A 275 -3.78 -11.20 -5.20
N LEU A 276 -4.77 -12.04 -5.50
CA LEU A 276 -6.06 -11.57 -6.00
C LEU A 276 -6.77 -10.69 -4.96
N LEU A 277 -6.83 -11.12 -3.70
CA LEU A 277 -7.47 -10.36 -2.62
C LEU A 277 -6.73 -9.04 -2.35
N GLN A 278 -5.40 -9.06 -2.36
CA GLN A 278 -4.57 -7.85 -2.23
C GLN A 278 -4.76 -6.91 -3.41
N GLY A 279 -4.89 -7.43 -4.63
CA GLY A 279 -5.18 -6.64 -5.82
C GLY A 279 -6.55 -5.97 -5.74
N ILE A 280 -7.58 -6.69 -5.30
CA ILE A 280 -8.92 -6.13 -5.08
C ILE A 280 -8.87 -5.02 -4.04
N LEU A 281 -8.24 -5.26 -2.88
CA LEU A 281 -8.10 -4.27 -1.82
C LEU A 281 -7.36 -3.02 -2.31
N THR A 282 -6.27 -3.20 -3.05
CA THR A 282 -5.50 -2.09 -3.64
C THR A 282 -6.35 -1.29 -4.62
N SER A 283 -7.11 -1.96 -5.50
CA SER A 283 -8.02 -1.29 -6.42
C SER A 283 -9.11 -0.50 -5.70
N TYR A 284 -9.59 -1.01 -4.56
CA TYR A 284 -10.58 -0.33 -3.72
C TYR A 284 -10.05 0.92 -3.07
N VAL A 285 -8.91 0.81 -2.39
CA VAL A 285 -8.28 1.94 -1.72
C VAL A 285 -7.94 3.05 -2.72
N GLN A 286 -7.36 2.72 -3.87
CA GLN A 286 -7.04 3.70 -4.91
C GLN A 286 -8.28 4.34 -5.55
N SER A 287 -9.35 3.56 -5.76
CA SER A 287 -10.61 4.11 -6.29
C SER A 287 -11.25 5.07 -5.31
N ALA A 288 -11.25 4.73 -4.01
CA ALA A 288 -11.79 5.60 -2.97
C ALA A 288 -10.98 6.90 -2.83
N TRP A 289 -9.65 6.83 -2.91
CA TRP A 289 -8.80 8.02 -2.94
C TRP A 289 -9.05 8.90 -4.16
N THR A 290 -9.21 8.28 -5.34
CA THR A 290 -9.50 9.01 -6.58
C THR A 290 -10.84 9.73 -6.50
N LEU A 291 -11.91 9.05 -6.10
CA LEU A 291 -13.25 9.64 -5.93
C LEU A 291 -13.26 10.70 -4.83
N GLY A 292 -12.60 10.44 -3.70
CA GLY A 292 -12.45 11.41 -2.62
C GLY A 292 -11.77 12.69 -3.09
N TYR A 293 -10.69 12.56 -3.86
CA TYR A 293 -10.02 13.72 -4.47
C TYR A 293 -10.95 14.49 -5.44
N LEU A 294 -11.76 13.80 -6.25
CA LEU A 294 -12.71 14.46 -7.14
C LEU A 294 -13.74 15.30 -6.38
N GLU A 295 -14.27 14.78 -5.27
CA GLU A 295 -15.20 15.55 -4.43
C GLU A 295 -14.52 16.74 -3.74
N LEU A 296 -13.26 16.61 -3.35
CA LEU A 296 -12.49 17.69 -2.71
C LEU A 296 -12.06 18.79 -3.67
N ASP A 297 -11.76 18.41 -4.92
CA ASP A 297 -11.41 19.34 -6.01
C ASP A 297 -12.66 19.97 -6.65
N THR A 298 -13.85 19.50 -6.31
CA THR A 298 -15.11 20.17 -6.67
C THR A 298 -15.36 21.28 -5.64
N PRO A 299 -15.45 22.56 -6.02
CA PRO A 299 -15.82 23.63 -5.09
C PRO A 299 -17.10 23.24 -4.39
N ALA A 300 -17.11 23.27 -3.06
CA ALA A 300 -18.26 22.88 -2.24
C ALA A 300 -19.53 23.43 -2.87
N ALA A 301 -20.34 22.57 -3.48
CA ALA A 301 -21.66 22.96 -3.93
C ALA A 301 -22.34 23.52 -2.69
N PRO A 302 -22.84 24.77 -2.70
CA PRO A 302 -23.56 25.31 -1.56
C PRO A 302 -24.62 24.28 -1.23
N GLN A 303 -24.63 23.83 0.03
CA GLN A 303 -25.65 22.90 0.50
C GLN A 303 -26.98 23.45 0.01
N ILE A 304 -27.64 22.72 -0.90
CA ILE A 304 -28.97 23.07 -1.35
C ILE A 304 -29.83 22.83 -0.12
N VAL A 305 -29.93 23.85 0.73
CA VAL A 305 -31.07 24.04 1.60
C VAL A 305 -32.22 24.07 0.63
N GLU A 306 -32.93 22.95 0.58
CA GLU A 306 -34.17 22.79 -0.15
C GLU A 306 -35.01 24.05 0.11
N PRO A 307 -35.30 24.87 -0.91
CA PRO A 307 -36.07 26.07 -0.68
C PRO A 307 -37.41 25.63 -0.11
N ALA A 308 -37.69 26.06 1.12
CA ALA A 308 -38.93 25.80 1.82
C ALA A 308 -40.11 25.92 0.84
N PRO A 309 -41.06 24.95 0.85
CA PRO A 309 -42.13 24.93 -0.12
C PRO A 309 -42.85 26.29 -0.12
N LYS A 310 -42.77 27.00 -1.25
CA LYS A 310 -43.44 28.30 -1.42
C LYS A 310 -44.92 28.10 -1.05
N PRO A 311 -45.49 28.89 -0.12
CA PRO A 311 -46.91 28.79 0.19
C PRO A 311 -47.69 29.03 -1.11
N ARG A 312 -48.54 28.06 -1.47
CA ARG A 312 -49.45 28.17 -2.61
C ARG A 312 -50.24 29.47 -2.45
N ARG A 313 -50.05 30.43 -3.36
CA ARG A 313 -50.91 31.61 -3.43
C ARG A 313 -52.36 31.15 -3.69
N PRO A 314 -53.36 31.80 -3.09
CA PRO A 314 -54.76 31.43 -3.27
C PRO A 314 -55.16 31.52 -4.74
N ARG A 315 -55.90 30.52 -5.23
CA ARG A 315 -56.61 30.62 -6.51
C ARG A 315 -57.80 31.58 -6.32
N THR A 316 -57.64 32.83 -6.72
CA THR A 316 -58.71 33.57 -7.43
C THR A 316 -58.41 33.42 -8.93
N PRO A 317 -59.37 33.44 -9.89
CA PRO A 317 -60.67 34.15 -9.87
C PRO A 317 -61.84 33.44 -10.61
N LYS A 318 -63.06 33.98 -10.51
CA LYS A 318 -63.79 34.53 -11.67
C LYS A 318 -65.07 35.25 -11.21
N ALA A 319 -65.11 36.56 -11.45
CA ALA A 319 -66.37 37.25 -11.62
C ALA A 319 -66.97 36.81 -12.97
N ALA A 320 -68.24 36.43 -12.95
CA ALA A 320 -69.12 36.41 -14.11
C ALA A 320 -70.52 36.81 -13.61
N ALA A 321 -71.14 37.69 -14.39
CA ALA A 321 -72.44 38.36 -14.26
C ALA A 321 -73.53 37.65 -13.44
#